data_AF-A0A538QI82-F1
#
_entry.id   AF-A0A538QI82-F1
#
_cell.length_a   1.000
_cell.length_b   1.000
_cell.length_c   1.000
_cell.angle_alpha   90.00
_cell.angle_beta   90.00
_cell.angle_gamma   90.00
#
_symmetry.space_group_name_H-M   'P 1'
#
loop_
_entity.id
_entity.type
_entity.pdbx_description
1 polymer ?
#
loop_
_entity_poly.entity_id
_entity_poly.type
_entity_poly.pdbx_seq_one_letter_code
_entity_poly.pdbx_strand_id
1 'polypeptide(L)'
;MDVQSRRRPRRGSSGLQARYSGATVFGSGFAVLIGTGDPPQTTTDVEYLESSLVTRAGYDRARVRALQDASADDVRRGLDALLALERDATAIFYYSGHGAYREAAGTRHYFLCPRGYRCSCSLIAVTRVDSFRTTRPRSERLHRAR
;
A
#
# COMPACT_ATOMS: atom_id res chain seq x y z
N MET A 1 10.60 -52.45 36.41
CA MET A 1 11.45 -51.45 35.75
C MET A 1 10.62 -50.78 34.67
N ASP A 2 10.37 -49.49 34.86
CA ASP A 2 9.56 -48.60 34.02
C ASP A 2 10.24 -48.22 32.71
N VAL A 3 9.49 -48.23 31.61
CA VAL A 3 9.69 -47.29 30.49
C VAL A 3 8.32 -46.97 29.85
N GLN A 4 7.63 -45.94 30.36
CA GLN A 4 6.51 -45.32 29.63
C GLN A 4 7.06 -44.39 28.55
N SER A 5 7.02 -44.80 27.28
CA SER A 5 7.22 -43.88 26.15
C SER A 5 5.88 -43.18 25.82
N ARG A 6 5.64 -42.04 26.47
CA ARG A 6 4.50 -41.16 26.15
C ARG A 6 4.76 -40.43 24.83
N ARG A 7 4.38 -41.03 23.69
CA ARG A 7 4.24 -40.29 22.43
C ARG A 7 3.07 -39.33 22.55
N ARG A 8 3.35 -38.03 22.72
CA ARG A 8 2.33 -36.98 22.55
C ARG A 8 1.79 -37.03 21.12
N PRO A 9 0.47 -36.98 20.90
CA PRO A 9 -0.06 -36.78 19.56
C PRO A 9 0.44 -35.41 19.06
N ARG A 10 1.09 -35.39 17.89
CA ARG A 10 1.39 -34.15 17.18
C ARG A 10 0.05 -33.46 16.95
N ARG A 11 -0.20 -32.35 17.65
CA ARG A 11 -1.30 -31.43 17.36
C ARG A 11 -1.13 -31.02 15.90
N GLY A 12 -1.93 -31.62 15.03
CA GLY A 12 -1.97 -31.29 13.62
C GLY A 12 -2.24 -29.80 13.48
N SER A 13 -1.43 -29.14 12.68
CA SER A 13 -1.63 -27.79 12.15
C SER A 13 -2.85 -27.69 11.20
N SER A 14 -3.81 -28.60 11.32
CA SER A 14 -4.99 -28.72 10.45
C SER A 14 -6.16 -27.82 10.85
N GLY A 15 -6.09 -27.16 12.02
CA GLY A 15 -7.18 -26.31 12.52
C GLY A 15 -7.20 -24.88 11.95
N LEU A 16 -6.07 -24.35 11.46
CA LEU A 16 -6.02 -23.00 10.88
C LEU A 16 -6.25 -22.98 9.37
N GLN A 17 -5.88 -24.04 8.65
CA GLN A 17 -6.03 -24.10 7.19
C GLN A 17 -7.48 -24.39 6.75
N ALA A 18 -8.30 -25.02 7.61
CA ALA A 18 -9.66 -25.44 7.24
C ALA A 18 -10.75 -24.36 7.40
N ARG A 19 -10.40 -23.11 7.77
CA ARG A 19 -11.38 -22.03 8.05
C ARG A 19 -11.51 -20.94 6.97
N TYR A 20 -10.75 -21.02 5.88
CA TYR A 20 -10.85 -20.07 4.77
C TYR A 20 -11.34 -20.78 3.49
N SER A 21 -12.49 -21.45 3.58
CA SER A 21 -13.18 -22.08 2.45
C SER A 21 -14.13 -21.14 1.71
N GLY A 22 -13.88 -19.83 1.77
CA GLY A 22 -14.45 -18.82 0.90
C GLY A 22 -13.43 -17.70 0.77
N ALA A 23 -13.08 -17.32 -0.46
CA ALA A 23 -12.18 -16.18 -0.69
C ALA A 23 -12.83 -14.95 -0.06
N THR A 24 -12.33 -14.56 1.12
CA THR A 24 -12.80 -13.38 1.84
C THR A 24 -12.20 -12.20 1.13
N VAL A 25 -13.00 -11.54 0.29
CA VAL A 25 -12.59 -10.32 -0.40
C VAL A 25 -12.38 -9.24 0.66
N PHE A 26 -11.21 -8.62 0.67
CA PHE A 26 -10.87 -7.49 1.52
C PHE A 26 -11.62 -6.24 1.02
N GLY A 27 -12.89 -6.15 1.41
CA GLY A 27 -13.82 -5.16 0.88
C GLY A 27 -13.47 -3.71 1.20
N SER A 28 -12.75 -3.42 2.29
CA SER A 28 -12.34 -2.04 2.64
C SER A 28 -10.99 -1.64 2.04
N GLY A 29 -10.39 -2.49 1.20
CA GLY A 29 -9.12 -2.25 0.53
C GLY A 29 -9.30 -1.52 -0.80
N PHE A 30 -8.55 -0.42 -0.97
CA PHE A 30 -8.47 0.35 -2.20
C PHE A 30 -7.01 0.50 -2.61
N ALA A 31 -6.74 0.51 -3.91
CA ALA A 31 -5.39 0.74 -4.40
C ALA A 31 -5.41 1.59 -5.67
N VAL A 32 -4.48 2.53 -5.75
CA VAL A 32 -4.13 3.28 -6.95
C VAL A 32 -2.67 3.00 -7.26
N LEU A 33 -2.44 2.36 -8.40
CA LEU A 33 -1.13 1.90 -8.85
C LEU A 33 -0.80 2.63 -10.16
N ILE A 34 0.32 3.34 -10.19
CA ILE A 34 0.69 4.23 -11.29
C ILE A 34 2.03 3.78 -11.87
N GLY A 35 2.07 3.55 -13.17
CA GLY A 35 3.27 3.27 -13.95
C GLY A 35 3.39 4.28 -15.07
N THR A 36 4.56 4.91 -15.24
CA THR A 36 4.75 6.01 -16.21
C THR A 36 5.04 5.56 -17.64
N GLY A 37 5.43 4.31 -17.84
CA GLY A 37 5.95 3.81 -19.12
C GLY A 37 7.41 4.18 -19.39
N ASP A 38 8.02 4.96 -18.51
CA ASP A 38 9.40 5.44 -18.64
C ASP A 38 10.10 5.41 -17.28
N PRO A 39 11.01 4.44 -17.03
CA PRO A 39 11.39 3.34 -17.95
C PRO A 39 10.26 2.31 -18.19
N PRO A 40 10.33 1.47 -19.25
CA PRO A 40 9.26 0.53 -19.60
C PRO A 40 8.86 -0.43 -18.48
N GLN A 41 9.80 -0.82 -17.61
CA GLN A 41 9.52 -1.71 -16.46
C GLN A 41 8.46 -1.16 -15.48
N THR A 42 8.22 0.15 -15.48
CA THR A 42 7.24 0.79 -14.57
C THR A 42 5.81 0.31 -14.79
N THR A 43 5.45 -0.09 -16.02
CA THR A 43 4.12 -0.68 -16.30
C THR A 43 4.05 -2.13 -15.83
N THR A 44 5.13 -2.89 -15.99
CA THR A 44 5.25 -4.27 -15.47
C THR A 44 5.16 -4.33 -13.95
N ASP A 45 5.76 -3.37 -13.24
CA ASP A 45 5.63 -3.26 -11.77
C ASP A 45 4.17 -3.17 -11.32
N VAL A 46 3.39 -2.35 -12.04
CA VAL A 46 1.97 -2.11 -11.75
C VAL A 46 1.13 -3.35 -12.02
N GLU A 47 1.36 -4.02 -13.16
CA GLU A 47 0.67 -5.29 -13.50
C GLU A 47 0.94 -6.37 -12.44
N TYR A 48 2.21 -6.51 -12.03
CA TYR A 48 2.60 -7.48 -11.02
C TYR A 48 1.94 -7.19 -9.67
N LEU A 49 1.91 -5.92 -9.28
CA LEU A 49 1.34 -5.50 -8.00
C LEU A 49 -0.19 -5.63 -8.00
N GLU A 50 -0.88 -5.24 -9.07
CA GLU A 50 -2.32 -5.47 -9.22
C GLU A 50 -2.66 -6.96 -9.07
N SER A 51 -1.97 -7.81 -9.83
CA SER A 51 -2.15 -9.26 -9.79
C SER A 51 -1.92 -9.81 -8.38
N SER A 52 -0.86 -9.35 -7.70
CA SER A 52 -0.55 -9.78 -6.33
C SER A 52 -1.62 -9.32 -5.34
N LEU A 53 -2.12 -8.08 -5.45
CA LEU A 53 -3.17 -7.58 -4.56
C LEU A 53 -4.46 -8.38 -4.71
N VAL A 54 -4.88 -8.65 -5.95
CA VAL A 54 -6.13 -9.37 -6.22
C VAL A 54 -6.01 -10.86 -5.86
N THR A 55 -4.93 -11.52 -6.27
CA THR A 55 -4.83 -12.99 -6.16
C THR A 55 -4.26 -13.48 -4.83
N ARG A 56 -3.41 -12.67 -4.17
CA ARG A 56 -2.70 -13.08 -2.94
C ARG A 56 -3.13 -12.29 -1.71
N ALA A 57 -3.51 -11.02 -1.88
CA ALA A 57 -3.92 -10.16 -0.78
C ALA A 57 -5.46 -9.99 -0.67
N GLY A 58 -6.22 -10.61 -1.56
CA GLY A 58 -7.68 -10.64 -1.51
C GLY A 58 -8.36 -9.29 -1.81
N TYR A 59 -7.67 -8.33 -2.42
CA TYR A 59 -8.32 -7.08 -2.84
C TYR A 59 -9.37 -7.35 -3.92
N ASP A 60 -10.49 -6.63 -3.85
CA ASP A 60 -11.45 -6.59 -4.95
C ASP A 60 -10.80 -5.90 -6.16
N ARG A 61 -10.76 -6.56 -7.32
CA ARG A 61 -10.23 -5.97 -8.56
C ARG A 61 -10.96 -4.67 -8.91
N ALA A 62 -12.26 -4.55 -8.62
CA ALA A 62 -13.01 -3.31 -8.89
C ALA A 62 -12.54 -2.12 -8.05
N ARG A 63 -11.77 -2.37 -6.97
CA ARG A 63 -11.21 -1.35 -6.06
C ARG A 63 -9.71 -1.15 -6.24
N VAL A 64 -9.09 -1.83 -7.22
CA VAL A 64 -7.70 -1.65 -7.60
C VAL A 64 -7.66 -0.93 -8.95
N ARG A 65 -7.17 0.30 -8.96
CA ARG A 65 -6.98 1.10 -10.17
C ARG A 65 -5.50 1.07 -10.58
N ALA A 66 -5.18 0.23 -11.56
CA ALA A 66 -3.88 0.17 -12.19
C ALA A 66 -3.84 1.04 -13.46
N LEU A 67 -2.92 2.00 -13.53
CA LEU A 67 -2.76 2.91 -14.66
C LEU A 67 -1.34 2.77 -15.24
N GLN A 68 -1.28 2.41 -16.51
CA GLN A 68 -0.06 2.34 -17.31
C GLN A 68 0.08 3.61 -18.14
N ASP A 69 1.32 3.99 -18.49
CA ASP A 69 1.61 5.21 -19.24
C ASP A 69 0.92 6.45 -18.66
N ALA A 70 0.88 6.54 -17.32
CA ALA A 70 0.02 7.48 -16.63
C ALA A 70 0.46 8.94 -16.82
N SER A 71 -0.48 9.80 -17.23
CA SER A 71 -0.28 11.25 -17.31
C SER A 71 -0.38 11.92 -15.93
N ALA A 72 -0.05 13.21 -15.83
CA ALA A 72 -0.21 13.96 -14.60
C ALA A 72 -1.67 14.01 -14.11
N ASP A 73 -2.64 14.08 -15.02
CA ASP A 73 -4.06 14.11 -14.67
C ASP A 73 -4.56 12.75 -14.21
N ASP A 74 -3.98 11.66 -14.70
CA ASP A 74 -4.25 10.31 -14.20
C ASP A 74 -3.81 10.16 -12.74
N VAL A 75 -2.61 10.65 -12.41
CA VAL A 75 -2.10 10.64 -11.04
C VAL A 75 -2.94 11.51 -10.13
N ARG A 76 -3.29 12.73 -10.53
CA ARG A 76 -4.18 13.63 -9.75
C ARG A 76 -5.53 12.97 -9.48
N ARG A 77 -6.19 12.45 -10.51
CA ARG A 77 -7.47 11.71 -10.35
C ARG A 77 -7.34 10.47 -9.48
N GLY A 78 -6.18 9.82 -9.50
CA GLY A 78 -5.87 8.70 -8.61
C GLY A 78 -5.80 9.14 -7.16
N LEU A 79 -5.07 10.22 -6.87
CA LEU A 79 -4.98 10.79 -5.52
C LEU A 79 -6.34 11.30 -5.03
N ASP A 80 -7.10 12.00 -5.88
CA ASP A 80 -8.45 12.48 -5.54
C ASP A 80 -9.39 11.33 -5.16
N ALA A 81 -9.30 10.19 -5.85
CA ALA A 81 -10.09 9.01 -5.53
C ALA A 81 -9.75 8.44 -4.14
N LEU A 82 -8.48 8.51 -3.72
CA LEU A 82 -8.07 8.08 -2.37
C LEU A 82 -8.54 9.04 -1.28
N LEU A 83 -8.64 10.34 -1.58
CA LEU A 83 -9.15 11.35 -0.65
C LEU A 83 -10.67 11.24 -0.43
N ALA A 84 -11.40 10.65 -1.37
CA ALA A 84 -12.84 10.44 -1.30
C ALA A 84 -13.27 9.17 -0.52
N LEU A 85 -12.31 8.42 0.04
CA LEU A 85 -12.58 7.16 0.75
C LEU A 85 -13.22 7.37 2.12
N GLU A 86 -13.93 6.34 2.59
CA GLU A 86 -14.55 6.27 3.91
C GLU A 86 -13.51 6.28 5.04
N ARG A 87 -13.90 6.72 6.26
CA ARG A 87 -12.97 6.97 7.40
C ARG A 87 -12.17 5.76 7.88
N ASP A 88 -12.54 4.54 7.49
CA ASP A 88 -11.86 3.30 7.89
C ASP A 88 -11.36 2.47 6.68
N ALA A 89 -11.32 3.08 5.49
CA ALA A 89 -10.77 2.45 4.31
C ALA A 89 -9.25 2.28 4.43
N THR A 90 -8.73 1.16 3.92
CA THR A 90 -7.29 0.97 3.73
C THR A 90 -6.95 1.31 2.29
N ALA A 91 -6.04 2.27 2.10
CA ALA A 91 -5.61 2.74 0.79
C ALA A 91 -4.13 2.41 0.54
N ILE A 92 -3.84 1.90 -0.65
CA ILE A 92 -2.48 1.80 -1.20
C ILE A 92 -2.34 2.83 -2.31
N PHE A 93 -1.31 3.66 -2.23
CA PHE A 93 -0.83 4.45 -3.36
C PHE A 93 0.55 3.94 -3.75
N TYR A 94 0.70 3.47 -4.99
CA TYR A 94 1.97 3.02 -5.55
C TYR A 94 2.27 3.81 -6.82
N TYR A 95 3.49 4.30 -6.93
CA TYR A 95 3.98 5.03 -8.08
C TYR A 95 5.34 4.45 -8.50
N SER A 96 5.41 3.93 -9.73
CA SER A 96 6.64 3.54 -10.41
C SER A 96 6.91 4.49 -11.56
N GLY A 97 8.02 5.23 -11.49
CA GLY A 97 8.38 6.25 -12.46
C GLY A 97 9.51 7.14 -11.95
N HIS A 98 9.85 8.15 -12.75
CA HIS A 98 10.87 9.12 -12.36
C HIS A 98 10.41 10.03 -11.22
N GLY A 99 11.36 10.42 -10.38
CA GLY A 99 11.22 11.53 -9.45
C GLY A 99 12.22 12.63 -9.77
N ALA A 100 11.88 13.86 -9.44
CA ALA A 100 12.77 15.01 -9.54
C ALA A 100 12.76 15.80 -8.22
N TYR A 101 13.76 16.66 -8.05
CA TYR A 101 13.72 17.68 -7.02
C TYR A 101 14.12 19.03 -7.59
N ARG A 102 13.66 20.11 -6.94
CA ARG A 102 14.09 21.48 -7.20
C ARG A 102 14.46 22.14 -5.89
N GLU A 103 15.55 22.90 -5.89
CA GLU A 103 15.94 23.71 -4.75
C GLU A 103 15.39 25.14 -4.92
N ALA A 104 14.70 25.64 -3.90
CA ALA A 104 14.19 27.01 -3.85
C ALA A 104 14.36 27.56 -2.42
N ALA A 105 14.96 28.74 -2.29
CA ALA A 105 15.22 29.38 -0.99
C ALA A 105 15.86 28.44 0.06
N GLY A 106 16.84 27.62 -0.36
CA GLY A 106 17.53 26.67 0.51
C GLY A 106 16.71 25.42 0.87
N THR A 107 15.52 25.24 0.31
CA THR A 107 14.63 24.08 0.56
C THR A 107 14.51 23.20 -0.68
N ARG A 108 14.61 21.88 -0.49
CA ARG A 108 14.34 20.88 -1.55
C ARG A 108 12.86 20.57 -1.63
N HIS A 109 12.30 20.76 -2.82
CA HIS A 109 10.96 20.35 -3.19
C HIS A 109 11.04 19.10 -4.07
N TYR A 110 10.26 18.07 -3.77
CA TYR A 110 10.26 16.79 -4.49
C TYR A 110 9.04 16.70 -5.41
N PHE A 111 9.21 16.05 -6.55
CA PHE A 111 8.20 15.94 -7.58
C PHE A 111 8.14 14.53 -8.15
N LEU A 112 6.93 14.06 -8.45
CA LEU A 112 6.72 12.93 -9.36
C LEU A 112 6.81 13.43 -10.81
N CYS A 113 7.32 12.58 -11.70
CA CYS A 113 7.47 12.85 -13.12
C CYS A 113 6.61 11.89 -13.97
N PRO A 114 5.28 12.11 -14.05
CA PRO A 114 4.36 11.37 -14.92
C PRO A 114 4.78 11.39 -16.40
N ARG A 115 4.09 10.59 -17.24
CA ARG A 115 4.31 10.61 -18.68
C ARG A 115 4.19 12.03 -19.23
N GLY A 116 5.21 12.44 -20.00
CA GLY A 116 5.26 13.79 -20.59
C GLY A 116 5.84 14.88 -19.69
N TYR A 117 6.49 14.54 -18.57
CA TYR A 117 7.05 15.48 -17.56
C TYR A 117 7.99 16.59 -18.06
N ARG A 118 8.36 16.60 -19.35
CA ARG A 118 9.16 17.65 -19.98
C ARG A 118 8.49 19.03 -19.92
N CYS A 119 7.18 19.09 -19.64
CA CYS A 119 6.44 20.33 -19.38
C CYS A 119 6.36 20.62 -17.87
N SER A 120 6.64 21.86 -17.43
CA SER A 120 6.56 22.22 -16.00
C SER A 120 5.19 21.95 -15.36
N CYS A 121 4.10 22.01 -16.13
CA CYS A 121 2.72 21.72 -15.68
C CYS A 121 2.45 20.24 -15.37
N SER A 122 3.35 19.34 -15.79
CA SER A 122 3.21 17.90 -15.63
C SER A 122 3.94 17.32 -14.41
N LEU A 123 4.68 18.16 -13.65
CA LEU A 123 5.24 17.75 -12.37
C LEU A 123 4.18 17.80 -11.27
N ILE A 124 4.21 16.82 -10.37
CA ILE A 124 3.32 16.76 -9.20
C ILE A 124 4.16 16.91 -7.95
N ALA A 125 3.96 18.00 -7.21
CA ALA A 125 4.69 18.26 -5.98
C ALA A 125 4.30 17.24 -4.90
N VAL A 126 5.32 16.72 -4.21
CA VAL A 126 5.17 15.82 -3.07
C VAL A 126 5.84 16.46 -1.87
N THR A 127 5.06 16.66 -0.81
CA THR A 127 5.59 17.13 0.46
C THR A 127 5.92 15.93 1.33
N ARG A 128 7.14 15.91 1.89
CA ARG A 128 7.50 14.93 2.91
C ARG A 128 6.62 15.15 4.13
N VAL A 129 5.86 14.14 4.53
CA VAL A 129 5.14 14.12 5.80
C VAL A 129 6.05 13.45 6.82
N ASP A 130 6.72 14.24 7.66
CA ASP A 130 7.51 13.71 8.77
C ASP A 130 6.59 13.16 9.87
N SER A 131 6.33 11.85 9.80
CA SER A 131 5.80 10.99 10.86
C SER A 131 4.45 11.39 11.51
N PHE A 132 3.45 10.53 11.32
CA PHE A 132 2.31 10.44 12.24
C PHE A 132 2.83 10.28 13.67
N ARG A 133 2.62 11.28 14.54
CA ARG A 133 2.71 11.07 15.98
C ARG A 133 1.66 10.04 16.34
N THR A 134 2.08 8.80 16.57
CA THR A 134 1.22 7.82 17.22
C THR A 134 1.04 8.31 18.66
N THR A 135 -0.06 9.00 18.93
CA THR A 135 -0.49 9.21 20.31
C THR A 135 -0.82 7.83 20.87
N ARG A 136 0.13 7.22 21.57
CA ARG A 136 -0.15 6.02 22.37
C ARG A 136 -1.33 6.32 23.28
N PRO A 137 -2.35 5.45 23.35
CA PRO A 137 -3.44 5.63 24.29
C PRO A 137 -2.88 5.64 25.73
N ARG A 138 -3.35 6.61 26.51
CA ARG A 138 -2.95 6.89 27.88
C ARG A 138 -3.60 5.88 28.82
N SER A 139 -3.28 4.60 28.68
CA SER A 139 -3.81 3.52 29.53
C SER A 139 -2.72 2.62 30.09
N GLU A 140 -1.60 3.20 30.55
CA GLU A 140 -0.65 2.54 31.46
C GLU A 140 -0.15 3.55 32.49
N ARG A 141 -1.06 4.00 33.35
CA ARG A 141 -0.72 4.53 34.69
C ARG A 141 -1.66 3.93 35.71
N LEU A 142 -1.56 2.62 35.89
CA LEU A 142 -2.06 1.94 37.07
C LEU A 142 -1.23 0.66 37.25
N HIS A 143 -0.60 0.56 38.42
CA HIS A 143 0.22 -0.54 38.94
C HIS A 143 1.74 -0.46 38.83
N ARG A 144 2.31 0.32 39.75
CA ARG A 144 3.28 -0.12 40.80
C ARG A 144 3.10 0.91 41.95
N ALA A 145 2.37 0.65 43.04
CA ALA A 145 2.64 -0.25 44.17
C ALA A 145 4.10 -0.13 44.63
N ARG A 146 4.45 0.16 45.88
CA ARG A 146 3.77 0.39 47.17
C ARG A 146 4.79 1.15 48.02
#